data_AF-A0A453JBU7-F1
#
_entry.id   AF-A0A453JBU7-F1
#
_cell.length_a   1.000
_cell.length_b   1.000
_cell.length_c   1.000
_cell.angle_alpha   90.00
_cell.angle_beta   90.00
_cell.angle_gamma   90.00
#
_symmetry.space_group_name_H-M   'P 1'
#
loop_
_entity.id
_entity.type
_entity.pdbx_description
1 polymer ?
#
loop_
_entity_poly.entity_id
_entity_poly.type
_entity_poly.pdbx_seq_one_letter_code
_entity_poly.pdbx_strand_id
1 'polypeptide(L)'
;MNFKISSQEYSQFICVGLGLQAGMSLFTSELTMILGIAVGYNLVFDVDDFITSIIFACVVINVLPYLLSPRDKRMAGTLNACIAGFTILCFVLGLLISQPEIPLHVNVMFPKLSGESAYSLMALMGANIMSHNFYVHSSIVQVQRAHVHTLGALFHDHLFSILFTFTGVFLVNYVLLSSAAAESSHNVIHTFHDAVELMNEIFTSSMAPLVLLAVLLFSSHIIALTSVIASHVVTEHFFGANLSLVAHHVLLKLLSMIPAIYSAKVAGSEGVYQLIILCPVIQAFTLPSSVIPVFRIASSSWIMGNYRVSLRVEILASLAFCLTLFINIIFAAEILFGDSDWTNSLKGNTETPVLIPHTVLILMSCASIAFALFLAVTPLKSSSREAETQELSVHSQREAPDEIQRYSSY
;
A
#
# COMPACT_ATOMS: atom_id res chain seq x y z
N MET A 1 12.72 -3.22 -12.40
CA MET A 1 13.17 -4.63 -12.44
C MET A 1 12.03 -5.63 -12.25
N ASN A 2 11.32 -5.61 -11.12
CA ASN A 2 10.26 -6.59 -10.84
C ASN A 2 9.10 -6.59 -11.84
N PHE A 3 8.69 -5.43 -12.40
CA PHE A 3 7.66 -5.40 -13.45
C PHE A 3 8.10 -6.02 -14.77
N LYS A 4 9.29 -5.66 -15.27
CA LYS A 4 9.85 -6.23 -16.50
C LYS A 4 10.07 -7.74 -16.40
N ILE A 5 10.50 -8.22 -15.22
CA ILE A 5 10.67 -9.66 -15.00
C ILE A 5 9.29 -10.33 -14.88
N SER A 6 8.34 -9.73 -14.18
CA SER A 6 6.98 -10.27 -14.09
C SER A 6 6.31 -10.37 -15.46
N SER A 7 6.48 -9.38 -16.34
CA SER A 7 5.92 -9.43 -17.70
C SER A 7 6.60 -10.43 -18.63
N GLN A 8 7.82 -10.87 -18.30
CA GLN A 8 8.54 -11.91 -19.03
C GLN A 8 8.21 -13.32 -18.51
N GLU A 9 7.91 -13.44 -17.22
CA GLU A 9 7.70 -14.71 -16.53
C GLU A 9 6.23 -15.15 -16.47
N TYR A 10 5.29 -14.21 -16.48
CA TYR A 10 3.85 -14.50 -16.40
C TYR A 10 3.13 -14.28 -17.74
N SER A 11 1.95 -14.90 -17.88
CA SER A 11 1.10 -14.70 -19.05
C SER A 11 0.54 -13.28 -19.11
N GLN A 12 0.14 -12.83 -20.31
CA GLN A 12 -0.40 -11.49 -20.52
C GLN A 12 -1.63 -11.20 -19.63
N PHE A 13 -2.49 -12.20 -19.38
CA PHE A 13 -3.65 -12.07 -18.50
C PHE A 13 -3.25 -11.76 -17.04
N ILE A 14 -2.26 -12.46 -16.50
CA ILE A 14 -1.75 -12.23 -15.15
C ILE A 14 -1.14 -10.84 -15.03
N CYS A 15 -0.40 -10.42 -16.07
CA CYS A 15 0.20 -9.10 -16.12
C CYS A 15 -0.87 -8.01 -16.09
N VAL A 16 -1.91 -8.11 -16.92
CA VAL A 16 -3.04 -7.16 -16.89
C VAL A 16 -3.72 -7.13 -15.53
N GLY A 17 -3.93 -8.28 -14.88
CA GLY A 17 -4.49 -8.36 -13.53
C GLY A 17 -3.66 -7.64 -12.47
N LEU A 18 -2.33 -7.87 -12.45
CA LEU A 18 -1.40 -7.17 -11.56
C LEU A 18 -1.35 -5.67 -11.85
N GLY A 19 -1.40 -5.28 -13.13
CA GLY A 19 -1.46 -3.88 -13.56
C GLY A 19 -2.74 -3.17 -13.09
N LEU A 20 -3.89 -3.84 -13.18
CA LEU A 20 -5.16 -3.32 -12.69
C LEU A 20 -5.13 -3.13 -11.16
N GLN A 21 -4.64 -4.10 -10.40
CA GLN A 21 -4.49 -3.98 -8.95
C GLN A 21 -3.51 -2.86 -8.54
N ALA A 22 -2.40 -2.71 -9.26
CA ALA A 22 -1.47 -1.60 -9.03
C ALA A 22 -2.11 -0.24 -9.35
N GLY A 23 -2.87 -0.15 -10.44
CA GLY A 23 -3.64 1.04 -10.80
C GLY A 23 -4.72 1.40 -9.78
N MET A 24 -5.43 0.40 -9.25
CA MET A 24 -6.37 0.60 -8.15
C MET A 24 -5.66 1.09 -6.89
N SER A 25 -4.52 0.50 -6.50
CA SER A 25 -3.75 0.96 -5.34
C SER A 25 -3.28 2.40 -5.52
N LEU A 26 -2.91 2.81 -6.73
CA LEU A 26 -2.55 4.20 -7.03
C LEU A 26 -3.75 5.14 -6.86
N PHE A 27 -4.86 4.81 -7.50
CA PHE A 27 -6.10 5.58 -7.42
C PHE A 27 -6.58 5.75 -5.97
N THR A 28 -6.59 4.65 -5.21
CA THR A 28 -7.02 4.66 -3.81
C THR A 28 -6.06 5.45 -2.92
N SER A 29 -4.74 5.34 -3.13
CA SER A 29 -3.76 6.14 -2.40
C SER A 29 -3.92 7.65 -2.66
N GLU A 30 -4.25 8.01 -3.89
CA GLU A 30 -4.50 9.39 -4.30
C GLU A 30 -5.78 9.95 -3.70
N LEU A 31 -6.82 9.13 -3.67
CA LEU A 31 -8.07 9.43 -3.01
C LEU A 31 -7.87 9.66 -1.51
N THR A 32 -7.18 8.76 -0.80
CA THR A 32 -6.84 8.94 0.62
C THR A 32 -6.10 10.25 0.87
N MET A 33 -5.16 10.61 -0.01
CA MET A 33 -4.39 11.85 0.15
C MET A 33 -5.25 13.10 -0.03
N ILE A 34 -6.14 13.14 -1.03
CA ILE A 34 -7.07 14.26 -1.23
C ILE A 34 -7.99 14.41 -0.02
N LEU A 35 -8.58 13.30 0.45
CA LEU A 35 -9.49 13.29 1.59
C LEU A 35 -8.78 13.68 2.88
N GLY A 36 -7.55 13.19 3.10
CA GLY A 36 -6.75 13.53 4.27
C GLY A 36 -6.43 15.02 4.36
N ILE A 37 -6.02 15.64 3.25
CA ILE A 37 -5.79 17.11 3.21
C ILE A 37 -7.11 17.87 3.41
N ALA A 38 -8.22 17.38 2.84
CA ALA A 38 -9.53 18.00 3.04
C ALA A 38 -9.96 17.97 4.52
N VAL A 39 -9.76 16.84 5.22
CA VAL A 39 -10.00 16.73 6.67
C VAL A 39 -9.07 17.65 7.45
N GLY A 40 -7.77 17.67 7.14
CA GLY A 40 -6.82 18.57 7.79
C GLY A 40 -7.14 20.05 7.57
N TYR A 41 -7.65 20.41 6.39
CA TYR A 41 -8.10 21.77 6.08
C TYR A 41 -9.32 22.13 6.94
N ASN A 42 -10.32 21.24 7.01
CA ASN A 42 -11.50 21.46 7.83
C ASN A 42 -11.13 21.64 9.31
N LEU A 43 -10.24 20.81 9.86
CA LEU A 43 -9.76 20.95 11.24
C LEU A 43 -9.05 22.28 11.55
N VAL A 44 -8.40 22.90 10.57
CA VAL A 44 -7.67 24.17 10.78
C VAL A 44 -8.58 25.38 10.67
N PHE A 45 -9.52 25.35 9.73
CA PHE A 45 -10.35 26.51 9.40
C PHE A 45 -11.77 26.43 9.98
N ASP A 46 -12.16 25.30 10.57
CA ASP A 46 -13.48 25.05 11.13
C ASP A 46 -14.58 25.29 10.08
N VAL A 47 -14.36 24.74 8.87
CA VAL A 47 -15.23 24.94 7.70
C VAL A 47 -15.90 23.63 7.32
N ASP A 48 -17.21 23.55 7.55
CA ASP A 48 -18.05 22.38 7.23
C ASP A 48 -18.19 22.07 5.73
N ASP A 49 -17.72 22.96 4.84
CA ASP A 49 -17.76 22.74 3.40
C ASP A 49 -16.59 21.86 2.90
N PHE A 50 -16.86 20.56 2.84
CA PHE A 50 -15.95 19.57 2.27
C PHE A 50 -15.67 19.77 0.79
N ILE A 51 -16.57 20.38 0.02
CA ILE A 51 -16.33 20.59 -1.42
C ILE A 51 -15.21 21.62 -1.60
N THR A 52 -15.26 22.73 -0.87
CA THR A 52 -14.18 23.73 -0.87
C THR A 52 -12.86 23.11 -0.41
N SER A 53 -12.89 22.30 0.65
CA SER A 53 -11.71 21.60 1.19
C SER A 53 -11.10 20.62 0.18
N ILE A 54 -11.92 19.86 -0.56
CA ILE A 54 -11.47 18.94 -1.61
C ILE A 54 -10.89 19.72 -2.81
N ILE A 55 -11.53 20.80 -3.23
CA ILE A 55 -11.01 21.65 -4.32
C ILE A 55 -9.66 22.22 -3.92
N PHE A 56 -9.53 22.73 -2.69
CA PHE A 56 -8.25 23.19 -2.15
C PHE A 56 -7.18 22.09 -2.20
N ALA A 57 -7.50 20.90 -1.68
CA ALA A 57 -6.58 19.75 -1.71
C ALA A 57 -6.13 19.42 -3.14
N CYS A 58 -7.06 19.33 -4.09
CA CYS A 58 -6.74 19.06 -5.49
C CYS A 58 -5.84 20.14 -6.10
N VAL A 59 -6.11 21.42 -5.86
CA VAL A 59 -5.27 22.52 -6.35
C VAL A 59 -3.87 22.43 -5.76
N VAL A 60 -3.76 22.26 -4.44
CA VAL A 60 -2.46 22.20 -3.78
C VAL A 60 -1.65 21.01 -4.24
N ILE A 61 -2.24 19.81 -4.28
CA ILE A 61 -1.55 18.59 -4.73
C ILE A 61 -1.05 18.70 -6.18
N ASN A 62 -1.78 19.41 -7.06
CA ASN A 62 -1.35 19.62 -8.43
C ASN A 62 -0.26 20.70 -8.53
N VAL A 63 -0.34 21.78 -7.76
CA VAL A 63 0.59 22.93 -7.87
C VAL A 63 1.88 22.70 -7.09
N LEU A 64 1.79 22.11 -5.90
CA LEU A 64 2.89 21.98 -4.95
C LEU A 64 4.11 21.25 -5.54
N PRO A 65 3.97 20.16 -6.31
CA PRO A 65 5.12 19.51 -6.94
C PRO A 65 5.84 20.39 -7.96
N TYR A 66 5.12 21.22 -8.72
CA TYR A 66 5.75 22.15 -9.66
C TYR A 66 6.44 23.32 -8.95
N LEU A 67 5.93 23.73 -7.79
CA LEU A 67 6.52 24.81 -7.01
C LEU A 67 7.78 24.36 -6.25
N LEU A 68 7.75 23.15 -5.69
CA LEU A 68 8.83 22.60 -4.86
C LEU A 68 9.86 21.77 -5.64
N SER A 69 9.61 21.45 -6.92
CA SER A 69 10.55 20.74 -7.77
C SER A 69 11.34 21.72 -8.65
N PRO A 70 12.47 22.26 -8.17
CA PRO A 70 13.28 23.18 -8.95
C PRO A 70 13.82 22.52 -10.22
N ARG A 71 14.14 23.38 -11.20
CA ARG A 71 14.67 22.95 -12.50
C ARG A 71 15.98 22.17 -12.40
N ASP A 72 16.76 22.38 -11.34
CA ASP A 72 17.98 21.63 -11.06
C ASP A 72 17.68 20.35 -10.26
N LYS A 73 18.03 19.20 -10.85
CA LYS A 73 17.85 17.86 -10.26
C LYS A 73 18.56 17.70 -8.92
N ARG A 74 19.71 18.35 -8.70
CA ARG A 74 20.42 18.28 -7.40
C ARG A 74 19.67 19.05 -6.33
N MET A 75 19.18 20.24 -6.65
CA MET A 75 18.42 21.06 -5.72
C MET A 75 17.07 20.42 -5.36
N ALA A 76 16.43 19.76 -6.31
CA ALA A 76 15.18 19.02 -6.07
C ALA A 76 15.39 17.86 -5.07
N GLY A 77 16.50 17.12 -5.19
CA GLY A 77 16.85 16.07 -4.23
C GLY A 77 17.03 16.61 -2.80
N THR A 78 17.77 17.72 -2.65
CA THR A 78 17.98 18.35 -1.33
C THR A 78 16.69 18.89 -0.73
N LEU A 79 15.82 19.52 -1.53
CA LEU A 79 14.53 20.01 -1.05
C LEU A 79 13.63 18.86 -0.60
N ASN A 80 13.53 17.79 -1.37
CA ASN A 80 12.76 16.61 -0.98
C ASN A 80 13.30 16.00 0.33
N ALA A 81 14.62 15.94 0.50
CA ALA A 81 15.23 15.49 1.75
C ALA A 81 14.91 16.42 2.92
N CYS A 82 14.91 17.73 2.72
CA CYS A 82 14.52 18.72 3.72
C CYS A 82 13.06 18.58 4.13
N ILE A 83 12.16 18.43 3.15
CA ILE A 83 10.72 18.21 3.36
C ILE A 83 10.50 16.92 4.15
N ALA A 84 11.15 15.81 3.75
CA ALA A 84 11.08 14.55 4.48
C ALA A 84 11.61 14.69 5.92
N GLY A 85 12.73 15.40 6.11
CA GLY A 85 13.30 15.67 7.43
C GLY A 85 12.38 16.52 8.32
N PHE A 86 11.74 17.54 7.76
CA PHE A 86 10.74 18.36 8.46
C PHE A 86 9.53 17.53 8.89
N THR A 87 8.99 16.70 7.99
CA THR A 87 7.88 15.78 8.31
C THR A 87 8.25 14.84 9.45
N ILE A 88 9.45 14.23 9.42
CA ILE A 88 9.93 13.37 10.49
C ILE A 88 10.09 14.15 11.80
N LEU A 89 10.61 15.38 11.74
CA LEU A 89 10.79 16.21 12.92
C LEU A 89 9.45 16.58 13.57
N CYS A 90 8.48 17.06 12.79
CA CYS A 90 7.12 17.32 13.27
C CYS A 90 6.51 16.08 13.90
N PHE A 91 6.73 14.92 13.28
CA PHE A 91 6.22 13.67 13.77
C PHE A 91 6.85 13.26 15.12
N VAL A 92 8.19 13.32 15.23
CA VAL A 92 8.91 13.04 16.50
C VAL A 92 8.50 14.02 17.59
N LEU A 93 8.38 15.31 17.28
CA LEU A 93 7.89 16.31 18.24
C LEU A 93 6.46 16.01 18.68
N GLY A 94 5.57 15.63 17.75
CA GLY A 94 4.22 15.18 18.06
C GLY A 94 4.22 14.01 19.06
N LEU A 95 5.04 12.99 18.81
CA LEU A 95 5.19 11.85 19.72
C LEU A 95 5.69 12.25 21.11
N LEU A 96 6.68 13.15 21.19
CA LEU A 96 7.23 13.60 22.47
C LEU A 96 6.21 14.43 23.26
N ILE A 97 5.39 15.23 22.57
CA ILE A 97 4.36 16.08 23.17
C ILE A 97 3.19 15.23 23.65
N SER A 98 2.74 14.27 22.85
CA SER A 98 1.58 13.43 23.18
C SER A 98 1.80 12.50 24.38
N GLN A 99 3.02 12.42 24.94
CA GLN A 99 3.40 11.61 26.10
C GLN A 99 2.46 10.44 26.32
N PRO A 100 2.50 9.40 25.46
CA PRO A 100 1.60 8.27 25.62
C PRO A 100 1.78 7.77 27.05
N GLU A 101 0.72 7.82 27.86
CA GLU A 101 0.70 6.99 29.05
C GLU A 101 1.05 5.60 28.55
N ILE A 102 2.12 5.03 29.07
CA ILE A 102 2.53 3.69 28.71
C ILE A 102 1.66 2.82 29.60
N PRO A 103 0.49 2.30 29.18
CA PRO A 103 -0.13 1.24 29.96
C PRO A 103 0.87 0.10 29.90
N LEU A 104 1.61 -0.08 30.99
CA LEU A 104 2.48 -1.21 31.30
C LEU A 104 1.62 -2.48 31.51
N HIS A 105 0.58 -2.68 30.71
CA HIS A 105 -0.16 -3.91 30.61
C HIS A 105 0.65 -4.89 29.77
N VAL A 106 1.66 -5.49 30.41
CA VAL A 106 2.47 -6.62 29.93
C VAL A 106 1.66 -7.90 29.68
N ASN A 107 0.34 -7.89 29.90
CA ASN A 107 -0.54 -8.92 29.36
C ASN A 107 -0.82 -8.61 27.89
N VAL A 108 0.14 -8.95 27.04
CA VAL A 108 -0.05 -9.13 25.59
C VAL A 108 -0.97 -10.35 25.42
N MET A 109 -2.25 -10.17 25.76
CA MET A 109 -3.28 -11.15 25.47
C MET A 109 -3.32 -11.28 23.94
N PHE A 110 -3.21 -12.51 23.43
CA PHE A 110 -3.35 -12.76 22.00
C PHE A 110 -4.59 -12.02 21.48
N PRO A 111 -4.47 -11.20 20.42
CA PRO A 111 -5.60 -10.40 19.93
C PRO A 111 -6.74 -11.35 19.58
N LYS A 112 -7.87 -11.19 20.26
CA LYS A 112 -9.11 -11.89 19.88
C LYS A 112 -9.56 -11.29 18.56
N LEU A 113 -9.38 -12.03 17.47
CA LEU A 113 -9.95 -11.70 16.17
C LEU A 113 -11.48 -11.80 16.26
N SER A 114 -12.14 -10.68 16.48
CA SER A 114 -13.59 -10.51 16.34
C SER A 114 -13.92 -9.97 14.94
N GLY A 115 -15.16 -10.16 14.50
CA GLY A 115 -15.67 -9.56 13.25
C GLY A 115 -15.55 -8.03 13.25
N GLU A 116 -15.73 -7.39 14.41
CA GLU A 116 -15.53 -5.95 14.60
C GLU A 116 -14.07 -5.53 14.36
N SER A 117 -13.11 -6.31 14.84
CA SER A 117 -11.68 -6.02 14.67
C SER A 117 -11.16 -6.24 13.24
N ALA A 118 -11.88 -7.02 12.42
CA ALA A 118 -11.45 -7.35 11.07
C ALA A 118 -11.35 -6.11 10.17
N TYR A 119 -12.30 -5.18 10.30
CA TYR A 119 -12.29 -3.95 9.51
C TYR A 119 -11.11 -3.06 9.86
N SER A 120 -10.87 -2.81 11.16
CA SER A 120 -9.73 -2.01 11.63
C SER A 120 -8.40 -2.66 11.27
N LEU A 121 -8.27 -3.98 11.39
CA LEU A 121 -7.05 -4.70 11.01
C LEU A 121 -6.77 -4.57 9.50
N MET A 122 -7.81 -4.67 8.68
CA MET A 122 -7.72 -4.54 7.23
C MET A 122 -7.34 -3.11 6.82
N ALA A 123 -7.98 -2.10 7.44
CA ALA A 123 -7.65 -0.69 7.22
C ALA A 123 -6.20 -0.37 7.64
N LEU A 124 -5.77 -0.82 8.82
CA LEU A 124 -4.40 -0.65 9.30
C LEU A 124 -3.39 -1.34 8.38
N MET A 125 -3.69 -2.53 7.86
CA MET A 125 -2.80 -3.24 6.94
C MET A 125 -2.59 -2.44 5.65
N GLY A 126 -3.67 -1.95 5.04
CA GLY A 126 -3.59 -1.23 3.77
C GLY A 126 -3.13 0.22 3.88
N ALA A 127 -3.33 0.87 5.03
CA ALA A 127 -2.80 2.21 5.31
C ALA A 127 -1.26 2.21 5.37
N ASN A 128 -0.68 1.13 5.90
CA ASN A 128 0.77 1.03 6.11
C ASN A 128 1.54 0.44 4.93
N ILE A 129 0.91 -0.44 4.14
CA ILE A 129 1.59 -1.13 3.05
C ILE A 129 0.85 -0.90 1.74
N MET A 130 1.47 -0.11 0.87
CA MET A 130 0.96 0.21 -0.45
C MET A 130 1.52 -0.76 -1.49
N SER A 131 0.67 -1.50 -2.19
CA SER A 131 1.11 -2.51 -3.16
C SER A 131 1.88 -1.93 -4.34
N HIS A 132 1.51 -0.74 -4.83
CA HIS A 132 2.23 -0.07 -5.91
C HIS A 132 3.70 0.27 -5.56
N ASN A 133 4.01 0.47 -4.26
CA ASN A 133 5.37 0.82 -3.81
C ASN A 133 6.38 -0.31 -3.99
N PHE A 134 5.96 -1.58 -3.95
CA PHE A 134 6.85 -2.70 -4.24
C PHE A 134 7.52 -2.55 -5.61
N TYR A 135 6.77 -2.00 -6.55
CA TYR A 135 7.25 -1.81 -7.90
C TYR A 135 8.04 -0.52 -8.09
N VAL A 136 7.60 0.59 -7.47
CA VAL A 136 8.31 1.87 -7.51
C VAL A 136 9.69 1.74 -6.89
N HIS A 137 9.77 1.16 -5.70
CA HIS A 137 11.05 0.93 -5.01
C HIS A 137 12.01 0.13 -5.89
N SER A 138 11.49 -0.89 -6.59
CA SER A 138 12.25 -1.69 -7.54
C SER A 138 12.75 -0.95 -8.79
N SER A 139 12.16 0.20 -9.15
CA SER A 139 12.66 1.08 -10.22
C SER A 139 13.66 2.12 -9.72
N ILE A 140 13.44 2.68 -8.52
CA ILE A 140 14.31 3.71 -7.93
C ILE A 140 15.69 3.12 -7.61
N VAL A 141 15.74 1.92 -7.04
CA VAL A 141 16.99 1.23 -6.71
C VAL A 141 17.85 0.99 -7.96
N GLN A 142 17.26 0.85 -9.15
CA GLN A 142 18.02 0.69 -10.40
C GLN A 142 18.79 1.96 -10.78
N VAL A 143 18.20 3.13 -10.55
CA VAL A 143 18.85 4.42 -10.82
C VAL A 143 19.99 4.65 -9.83
N GLN A 144 19.82 4.25 -8.58
CA GLN A 144 20.87 4.34 -7.55
C GLN A 144 22.03 3.37 -7.81
N ARG A 145 21.75 2.15 -8.28
CA ARG A 145 22.78 1.17 -8.66
C ARG A 145 23.75 1.70 -9.71
N ALA A 146 23.31 2.58 -10.60
CA ALA A 146 24.21 3.20 -11.58
C ALA A 146 25.34 4.04 -10.95
N HIS A 147 25.24 4.37 -9.66
CA HIS A 147 26.17 5.26 -8.95
C HIS A 147 26.96 4.58 -7.82
N VAL A 148 26.74 3.29 -7.53
CA VAL A 148 27.38 2.57 -6.40
C VAL A 148 28.17 1.36 -6.89
N HIS A 149 29.43 1.23 -6.45
CA HIS A 149 30.37 0.22 -6.94
C HIS A 149 30.18 -1.20 -6.34
N THR A 150 29.56 -1.35 -5.17
CA THR A 150 29.41 -2.66 -4.50
C THR A 150 27.95 -2.96 -4.12
N LEU A 151 27.45 -4.13 -4.54
CA LEU A 151 26.05 -4.53 -4.31
C LEU A 151 25.73 -4.77 -2.82
N GLY A 152 26.73 -5.21 -2.04
CA GLY A 152 26.56 -5.51 -0.61
C GLY A 152 26.33 -4.28 0.26
N ALA A 153 27.02 -3.17 -0.02
CA ALA A 153 26.83 -1.91 0.71
C ALA A 153 25.43 -1.33 0.44
N LEU A 154 25.02 -1.33 -0.84
CA LEU A 154 23.69 -0.88 -1.25
C LEU A 154 22.58 -1.68 -0.54
N PHE A 155 22.75 -3.01 -0.39
CA PHE A 155 21.77 -3.83 0.32
C PHE A 155 21.65 -3.46 1.81
N HIS A 156 22.78 -3.27 2.50
CA HIS A 156 22.77 -2.95 3.92
C HIS A 156 22.14 -1.57 4.18
N ASP A 157 22.48 -0.58 3.35
CA ASP A 157 21.92 0.77 3.44
C ASP A 157 20.40 0.76 3.24
N HIS A 158 19.91 0.02 2.25
CA HIS A 158 18.46 -0.10 2.02
C HIS A 158 17.75 -0.85 3.15
N LEU A 159 18.33 -1.94 3.65
CA LEU A 159 17.71 -2.70 4.74
C LEU A 159 17.63 -1.85 6.01
N PHE A 160 18.69 -1.11 6.34
CA PHE A 160 18.70 -0.19 7.47
C PHE A 160 17.66 0.91 7.30
N SER A 161 17.59 1.52 6.10
CA SER A 161 16.59 2.55 5.80
C SER A 161 15.16 2.03 5.95
N ILE A 162 14.85 0.84 5.42
CA ILE A 162 13.52 0.23 5.53
C ILE A 162 13.20 -0.05 6.99
N LEU A 163 14.12 -0.66 7.74
CA LEU A 163 13.91 -0.99 9.15
C LEU A 163 13.64 0.27 9.99
N PHE A 164 14.42 1.33 9.78
CA PHE A 164 14.25 2.61 10.46
C PHE A 164 12.88 3.23 10.15
N THR A 165 12.49 3.28 8.88
CA THR A 165 11.19 3.83 8.46
C THR A 165 10.02 3.04 9.05
N PHE A 166 10.03 1.70 8.94
CA PHE A 166 8.93 0.87 9.48
C PHE A 166 8.86 0.89 11.01
N THR A 167 10.00 1.03 11.70
CA THR A 167 10.01 1.23 13.17
C THR A 167 9.36 2.56 13.53
N GLY A 168 9.64 3.62 12.77
CA GLY A 168 8.97 4.90 12.91
C GLY A 168 7.45 4.78 12.71
N VAL A 169 7.02 4.17 11.61
CA VAL A 169 5.60 3.91 11.31
C VAL A 169 4.91 3.13 12.44
N PHE A 170 5.56 2.08 12.95
CA PHE A 170 5.03 1.30 14.07
C PHE A 170 4.84 2.16 15.32
N LEU A 171 5.84 2.98 15.67
CA LEU A 171 5.76 3.86 16.84
C LEU A 171 4.64 4.89 16.69
N VAL A 172 4.45 5.45 15.49
CA VAL A 172 3.31 6.35 15.17
C VAL A 172 1.99 5.68 15.50
N ASN A 173 1.76 4.53 14.88
CA ASN A 173 0.48 3.85 14.99
C ASN A 173 0.23 3.39 16.42
N TYR A 174 1.28 2.96 17.11
CA TYR A 174 1.20 2.56 18.51
C TYR A 174 0.76 3.73 19.41
N VAL A 175 1.39 4.91 19.27
CA VAL A 175 1.03 6.08 20.07
C VAL A 175 -0.37 6.57 19.76
N LEU A 176 -0.74 6.72 18.48
CA LEU A 176 -2.09 7.15 18.11
C LEU A 176 -3.16 6.18 18.60
N LEU A 177 -2.93 4.87 18.48
CA LEU A 177 -3.88 3.86 18.96
C LEU A 177 -3.97 3.83 20.48
N SER A 178 -2.84 3.98 21.19
CA SER A 178 -2.82 4.03 22.66
C SER A 178 -3.51 5.28 23.20
N SER A 179 -3.28 6.44 22.58
CA SER A 179 -3.96 7.69 22.95
C SER A 179 -5.46 7.60 22.67
N ALA A 180 -5.86 7.09 21.50
CA ALA A 180 -7.27 6.88 21.19
C ALA A 180 -7.94 5.93 22.19
N ALA A 181 -7.26 4.84 22.60
CA ALA A 181 -7.81 3.88 23.56
C ALA A 181 -7.95 4.44 24.99
N ALA A 182 -7.10 5.40 25.39
CA ALA A 182 -7.18 6.05 26.70
C ALA A 182 -8.38 7.00 26.76
N GLU A 183 -8.58 7.80 25.72
CA GLU A 183 -9.67 8.78 25.64
C GLU A 183 -11.02 8.14 25.27
N SER A 184 -11.04 7.03 24.51
CA SER A 184 -12.27 6.36 24.08
C SER A 184 -13.03 5.60 25.19
N SER A 185 -12.68 5.77 26.47
CA SER A 185 -13.33 5.08 27.59
C SER A 185 -14.82 5.43 27.75
N HIS A 186 -15.31 6.47 27.05
CA HIS A 186 -16.70 6.94 27.15
C HIS A 186 -17.55 6.90 25.87
N ASN A 187 -16.99 6.85 24.65
CA ASN A 187 -17.77 6.91 23.40
C ASN A 187 -17.30 5.91 22.32
N VAL A 188 -18.25 5.27 21.64
CA VAL A 188 -17.98 4.49 20.42
C VAL A 188 -17.99 5.46 19.24
N ILE A 189 -16.86 5.56 18.55
CA ILE A 189 -16.67 6.43 17.38
C ILE A 189 -17.50 5.84 16.23
N HIS A 190 -18.63 6.48 15.91
CA HIS A 190 -19.49 6.05 14.82
C HIS A 190 -19.59 7.09 13.71
N THR A 191 -19.27 8.35 13.99
CA THR A 191 -19.41 9.46 13.04
C THR A 191 -18.11 10.21 12.83
N PHE A 192 -18.02 10.92 11.69
CA PHE A 192 -16.92 11.84 11.44
C PHE A 192 -16.72 12.88 12.56
N HIS A 193 -17.82 13.33 13.17
CA HIS A 193 -17.78 14.33 14.25
C HIS A 193 -17.08 13.77 15.49
N ASP A 194 -17.39 12.53 15.88
CA ASP A 194 -16.73 11.86 17.01
C ASP A 194 -15.22 11.69 16.76
N ALA A 195 -14.83 11.40 15.51
CA ALA A 195 -13.42 11.27 15.14
C ALA A 195 -12.67 12.63 15.19
N VAL A 196 -13.34 13.72 14.82
CA VAL A 196 -12.80 15.08 14.91
C VAL A 196 -12.69 15.54 16.37
N GLU A 197 -13.70 15.25 17.18
CA GLU A 197 -13.69 15.56 18.61
C GLU A 197 -12.55 14.81 19.31
N LEU A 198 -12.41 13.50 19.07
CA LEU A 198 -11.29 12.71 19.59
C LEU A 198 -9.93 13.24 19.12
N MET A 199 -9.81 13.67 17.85
CA MET A 199 -8.57 14.30 17.39
C MET A 199 -8.29 15.58 18.16
N ASN A 200 -9.28 16.43 18.41
CA ASN A 200 -9.11 17.66 19.19
C ASN A 200 -8.75 17.38 20.66
N GLU A 201 -9.28 16.30 21.24
CA GLU A 201 -8.93 15.86 22.60
C GLU A 201 -7.47 15.36 22.67
N ILE A 202 -7.05 14.52 21.71
CA ILE A 202 -5.67 14.04 21.59
C ILE A 202 -4.71 15.20 21.33
N PHE A 203 -5.13 16.18 20.53
CA PHE A 203 -4.36 17.36 20.18
C PHE A 203 -4.61 18.51 21.17
N THR A 204 -4.10 18.40 22.39
CA THR A 204 -4.25 19.39 23.48
C THR A 204 -3.79 20.82 23.12
N SER A 205 -3.04 21.00 22.03
CA SER A 205 -2.51 22.30 21.59
C SER A 205 -3.30 22.88 20.42
N SER A 206 -3.67 24.16 20.49
CA SER A 206 -4.34 24.88 19.40
C SER A 206 -3.53 24.94 18.09
N MET A 207 -2.22 24.67 18.13
CA MET A 207 -1.36 24.65 16.93
C MET A 207 -1.30 23.28 16.26
N ALA A 208 -1.81 22.22 16.89
CA ALA A 208 -1.65 20.86 16.40
C ALA A 208 -2.40 20.57 15.09
N PRO A 209 -3.65 21.03 14.86
CA PRO A 209 -4.30 20.90 13.55
C PRO A 209 -3.51 21.56 12.42
N LEU A 210 -2.88 22.72 12.70
CA LEU A 210 -2.05 23.43 11.72
C LEU A 210 -0.78 22.63 11.37
N VAL A 211 -0.13 22.05 12.38
CA VAL A 211 1.03 21.17 12.17
C VAL A 211 0.62 19.92 11.40
N LEU A 212 -0.54 19.31 11.71
CA LEU A 212 -1.09 18.17 10.98
C LEU A 212 -1.33 18.50 9.51
N LEU A 213 -1.99 19.63 9.22
CA LEU A 213 -2.20 20.09 7.85
C LEU A 213 -0.86 20.33 7.13
N ALA A 214 0.11 20.96 7.79
CA ALA A 214 1.44 21.17 7.20
C ALA A 214 2.12 19.82 6.86
N VAL A 215 2.08 18.86 7.78
CA VAL A 215 2.61 17.50 7.58
C VAL A 215 1.90 16.79 6.41
N LEU A 216 0.58 16.90 6.30
CA LEU A 216 -0.20 16.35 5.19
C LEU A 216 0.17 16.99 3.85
N LEU A 217 0.32 18.32 3.82
CA LEU A 217 0.74 19.03 2.61
C LEU A 217 2.16 18.64 2.17
N PHE A 218 3.11 18.60 3.09
CA PHE A 218 4.50 18.24 2.77
C PHE A 218 4.66 16.76 2.39
N SER A 219 3.94 15.86 3.06
CA SER A 219 3.90 14.44 2.66
C SER A 219 3.23 14.24 1.30
N SER A 220 2.20 15.04 0.97
CA SER A 220 1.52 14.97 -0.34
C SER A 220 2.45 15.23 -1.52
N HIS A 221 3.48 16.06 -1.34
CA HIS A 221 4.51 16.30 -2.35
C HIS A 221 5.29 15.03 -2.68
N ILE A 222 5.74 14.30 -1.66
CA ILE A 222 6.51 13.05 -1.82
C ILE A 222 5.63 11.96 -2.45
N ILE A 223 4.38 11.86 -1.99
CA ILE A 223 3.39 10.90 -2.52
C ILE A 223 3.11 11.21 -4.00
N ALA A 224 2.89 12.48 -4.37
CA ALA A 224 2.65 12.87 -5.74
C ALA A 224 3.81 12.51 -6.68
N LEU A 225 5.06 12.72 -6.26
CA LEU A 225 6.23 12.33 -7.04
C LEU A 225 6.32 10.81 -7.22
N THR A 226 6.10 10.06 -6.13
CA THR A 226 6.16 8.59 -6.14
C THR A 226 5.04 8.00 -7.01
N SER A 227 3.84 8.56 -6.92
CA SER A 227 2.66 8.17 -7.69
C SER A 227 2.85 8.38 -9.20
N VAL A 228 3.50 9.48 -9.61
CA VAL A 228 3.84 9.71 -11.02
C VAL A 228 4.80 8.66 -11.56
N ILE A 229 5.84 8.30 -10.78
CA ILE A 229 6.77 7.23 -11.14
C ILE A 229 6.02 5.89 -11.22
N ALA A 230 5.19 5.59 -10.23
CA ALA A 230 4.39 4.37 -10.20
C ALA A 230 3.48 4.24 -11.41
N SER A 231 2.74 5.31 -11.72
CA SER A 231 1.80 5.37 -12.82
C SER A 231 2.50 5.20 -14.17
N HIS A 232 3.66 5.83 -14.36
CA HIS A 232 4.49 5.63 -15.55
C HIS A 232 4.93 4.17 -15.69
N VAL A 233 5.46 3.58 -14.61
CA VAL A 233 5.97 2.21 -14.65
C VAL A 233 4.85 1.20 -14.89
N VAL A 234 3.68 1.37 -14.26
CA VAL A 234 2.49 0.52 -14.46
C VAL A 234 1.98 0.65 -15.90
N THR A 235 1.84 1.87 -16.42
CA THR A 235 1.27 2.12 -17.74
C THR A 235 2.16 1.62 -18.88
N GLU A 236 3.47 1.91 -18.79
CA GLU A 236 4.47 1.48 -19.77
C GLU A 236 4.54 -0.05 -19.88
N HIS A 237 4.50 -0.76 -18.74
CA HIS A 237 4.75 -2.20 -18.72
C HIS A 237 3.50 -3.07 -18.94
N PHE A 238 2.30 -2.57 -18.62
CA PHE A 238 1.07 -3.36 -18.76
C PHE A 238 0.15 -2.93 -19.89
N PHE A 239 0.03 -1.62 -20.11
CA PHE A 239 -0.87 -1.07 -21.11
C PHE A 239 -0.12 -0.71 -22.40
N GLY A 240 1.22 -0.70 -22.38
CA GLY A 240 2.05 -0.33 -23.53
C GLY A 240 1.80 1.09 -24.02
N ALA A 241 1.17 1.93 -23.18
CA ALA A 241 0.78 3.28 -23.53
C ALA A 241 1.85 4.27 -23.05
N ASN A 242 2.42 5.03 -23.98
CA ASN A 242 3.40 6.07 -23.68
C ASN A 242 2.67 7.38 -23.40
N LEU A 243 2.19 7.55 -22.17
CA LEU A 243 1.63 8.82 -21.71
C LEU A 243 2.75 9.75 -21.22
N SER A 244 2.58 11.07 -21.37
CA SER A 244 3.54 12.04 -20.84
C SER A 244 3.53 12.02 -19.30
N LEU A 245 4.62 12.46 -18.68
CA LEU A 245 4.73 12.50 -17.22
C LEU A 245 3.65 13.42 -16.59
N VAL A 246 3.33 14.52 -17.26
CA VAL A 246 2.27 15.46 -16.86
C VAL A 246 0.89 14.81 -16.98
N ALA A 247 0.66 13.99 -18.01
CA ALA A 247 -0.61 13.27 -18.16
C ALA A 247 -0.81 12.26 -17.02
N HIS A 248 0.22 11.48 -16.65
CA HIS A 248 0.15 10.57 -15.51
C HIS A 248 -0.18 11.31 -14.20
N HIS A 249 0.42 12.50 -14.01
CA HIS A 249 0.13 13.33 -12.85
C HIS A 249 -1.33 13.81 -12.84
N VAL A 250 -1.76 14.54 -13.87
CA VAL A 250 -3.05 15.23 -13.88
C VAL A 250 -4.22 14.25 -13.97
N LEU A 251 -4.12 13.22 -14.83
CA LEU A 251 -5.21 12.26 -15.05
C LEU A 251 -5.59 11.52 -13.77
N LEU A 252 -4.59 11.08 -13.01
CA LEU A 252 -4.83 10.32 -11.79
C LEU A 252 -5.47 11.17 -10.69
N LYS A 253 -5.07 12.45 -10.56
CA LYS A 253 -5.71 13.38 -9.61
C LYS A 253 -7.14 13.70 -10.01
N LEU A 254 -7.39 13.97 -11.29
CA LEU A 254 -8.74 14.25 -11.79
C LEU A 254 -9.66 13.06 -11.59
N LEU A 255 -9.17 11.85 -11.87
CA LEU A 255 -9.93 10.63 -11.67
C LEU A 255 -10.28 10.43 -10.18
N SER A 256 -9.35 10.73 -9.28
CA SER A 256 -9.55 10.62 -7.82
C SER A 256 -10.38 11.77 -7.23
N MET A 257 -10.40 12.93 -7.86
CA MET A 257 -11.23 14.07 -7.45
C MET A 257 -12.73 13.80 -7.63
N ILE A 258 -13.11 13.07 -8.67
CA ILE A 258 -14.52 12.74 -8.98
C ILE A 258 -15.21 12.00 -7.82
N PRO A 259 -14.72 10.84 -7.32
CA PRO A 259 -15.35 10.15 -6.20
C PRO A 259 -15.28 10.95 -4.89
N ALA A 260 -14.23 11.75 -4.67
CA ALA A 260 -14.13 12.62 -3.50
C ALA A 260 -15.28 13.65 -3.48
N ILE A 261 -15.47 14.39 -4.58
CA ILE A 261 -16.55 15.37 -4.69
C ILE A 261 -17.93 14.70 -4.67
N TYR A 262 -18.06 13.55 -5.33
CA TYR A 262 -19.31 12.78 -5.31
C TYR A 262 -19.68 12.39 -3.88
N SER A 263 -18.72 11.90 -3.08
CA SER A 263 -18.95 11.54 -1.68
C SER A 263 -19.38 12.72 -0.82
N ALA A 264 -18.69 13.86 -0.95
CA ALA A 264 -19.02 15.08 -0.23
C ALA A 264 -20.40 15.63 -0.61
N LYS A 265 -20.79 15.54 -1.89
CA LYS A 265 -22.10 16.02 -2.36
C LYS A 265 -23.27 15.16 -1.91
N VAL A 266 -23.06 13.85 -1.87
CA VAL A 266 -24.14 12.89 -1.68
C VAL A 266 -24.35 12.57 -0.19
N ALA A 267 -23.26 12.37 0.55
CA ALA A 267 -23.29 11.95 1.94
C ALA A 267 -22.61 12.94 2.90
N GLY A 268 -22.17 14.11 2.42
CA GLY A 268 -21.59 15.15 3.27
C GLY A 268 -20.26 14.74 3.90
N SER A 269 -20.05 15.15 5.15
CA SER A 269 -18.89 14.82 5.98
C SER A 269 -18.75 13.31 6.24
N GLU A 270 -19.88 12.64 6.46
CA GLU A 270 -19.91 11.20 6.73
C GLU A 270 -19.48 10.38 5.50
N GLY A 271 -19.86 10.82 4.29
CA GLY A 271 -19.38 10.21 3.05
C GLY A 271 -17.87 10.30 2.87
N VAL A 272 -17.28 11.44 3.24
CA VAL A 272 -15.83 11.67 3.19
C VAL A 272 -15.12 10.76 4.19
N TYR A 273 -15.67 10.62 5.40
CA TYR A 273 -15.15 9.73 6.44
C TYR A 273 -15.23 8.25 6.06
N GLN A 274 -16.37 7.80 5.53
CA GLN A 274 -16.49 6.43 5.04
C GLN A 274 -15.47 6.14 3.93
N LEU A 275 -15.27 7.10 3.02
CA LEU A 275 -14.30 6.95 1.94
C LEU A 275 -12.85 6.95 2.46
N ILE A 276 -12.50 7.76 3.46
CA ILE A 276 -11.14 7.80 4.01
C ILE A 276 -10.75 6.47 4.68
N ILE A 277 -11.69 5.78 5.33
CA ILE A 277 -11.41 4.49 5.98
C ILE A 277 -11.50 3.32 4.98
N LEU A 278 -12.40 3.42 4.00
CA LEU A 278 -12.56 2.38 2.97
C LEU A 278 -11.38 2.32 2.00
N CYS A 279 -10.71 3.45 1.72
CA CYS A 279 -9.57 3.46 0.81
C CYS A 279 -8.44 2.52 1.29
N PRO A 280 -7.91 2.62 2.52
CA PRO A 280 -6.97 1.65 3.07
C PRO A 280 -7.43 0.19 2.94
N VAL A 281 -8.71 -0.11 3.16
CA VAL A 281 -9.25 -1.46 3.00
C VAL A 281 -9.11 -1.96 1.55
N ILE A 282 -9.45 -1.13 0.56
CA ILE A 282 -9.27 -1.47 -0.87
C ILE A 282 -7.78 -1.71 -1.18
N GLN A 283 -6.89 -0.92 -0.58
CA GLN A 283 -5.45 -1.07 -0.75
C GLN A 283 -4.96 -2.42 -0.21
N ALA A 284 -5.47 -2.85 0.94
CA ALA A 284 -5.16 -4.14 1.53
C ALA A 284 -5.63 -5.33 0.66
N PHE A 285 -6.74 -5.20 -0.10
CA PHE A 285 -7.14 -6.26 -1.02
C PHE A 285 -6.06 -6.58 -2.05
N THR A 286 -5.39 -5.55 -2.58
CA THR A 286 -4.39 -5.71 -3.66
C THR A 286 -3.08 -6.35 -3.18
N LEU A 287 -2.87 -6.39 -1.86
CA LEU A 287 -1.58 -6.68 -1.26
C LEU A 287 -1.10 -8.13 -1.45
N PRO A 288 -1.90 -9.19 -1.20
CA PRO A 288 -1.42 -10.56 -1.35
C PRO A 288 -0.97 -10.87 -2.78
N SER A 289 -1.71 -10.39 -3.78
CA SER A 289 -1.40 -10.60 -5.20
C SER A 289 -0.10 -9.91 -5.62
N SER A 290 0.20 -8.72 -5.09
CA SER A 290 1.44 -7.99 -5.42
C SER A 290 2.69 -8.59 -4.75
N VAL A 291 2.55 -9.25 -3.59
CA VAL A 291 3.68 -9.87 -2.89
C VAL A 291 4.16 -11.15 -3.60
N ILE A 292 3.26 -11.95 -4.18
CA ILE A 292 3.60 -13.24 -4.79
C ILE A 292 4.69 -13.13 -5.88
N PRO A 293 4.57 -12.25 -6.90
CA PRO A 293 5.61 -12.13 -7.93
C PRO A 293 6.96 -11.73 -7.34
N VAL A 294 6.98 -10.77 -6.41
CA VAL A 294 8.21 -10.25 -5.80
C VAL A 294 8.94 -11.35 -5.05
N PHE A 295 8.22 -12.06 -4.19
CA PHE A 295 8.75 -13.18 -3.40
C PHE A 295 9.30 -14.30 -4.29
N ARG A 296 8.56 -14.71 -5.32
CA ARG A 296 8.98 -15.80 -6.20
C ARG A 296 10.17 -15.46 -7.08
N ILE A 297 10.19 -14.24 -7.62
CA ILE A 297 11.33 -13.74 -8.39
C ILE A 297 12.57 -13.69 -7.51
N ALA A 298 12.44 -13.23 -6.26
CA ALA A 298 13.56 -13.14 -5.32
C ALA A 298 14.07 -14.52 -4.85
N SER A 299 13.21 -15.54 -4.86
CA SER A 299 13.55 -16.91 -4.44
C SER A 299 14.10 -17.79 -5.57
N SER A 300 13.92 -17.37 -6.83
CA SER A 300 14.39 -18.13 -8.00
C SER A 300 15.91 -18.02 -8.19
N SER A 301 16.59 -19.17 -8.18
CA SER A 301 18.02 -19.31 -8.48
C SER A 301 18.35 -18.87 -9.91
N TRP A 302 17.44 -19.13 -10.86
CA TRP A 302 17.65 -18.76 -12.26
C TRP A 302 17.67 -17.24 -12.49
N ILE A 303 16.82 -16.51 -11.77
CA ILE A 303 16.67 -15.06 -11.96
C ILE A 303 17.66 -14.29 -11.08
N MET A 304 17.83 -14.68 -9.81
CA MET A 304 18.71 -13.97 -8.86
C MET A 304 20.15 -14.51 -8.81
N GLY A 305 20.41 -15.71 -9.35
CA GLY A 305 21.72 -16.34 -9.31
C GLY A 305 22.26 -16.45 -7.88
N ASN A 306 23.48 -15.94 -7.68
CA ASN A 306 24.16 -15.95 -6.38
C ASN A 306 23.51 -15.02 -5.33
N TYR A 307 22.59 -14.15 -5.72
CA TYR A 307 21.87 -13.24 -4.82
C TYR A 307 20.48 -13.76 -4.43
N ARG A 308 20.25 -15.07 -4.56
CA ARG A 308 19.02 -15.73 -4.09
C ARG A 308 18.78 -15.43 -2.61
N VAL A 309 17.52 -15.17 -2.28
CA VAL A 309 17.08 -14.95 -0.89
C VAL A 309 17.36 -16.18 -0.01
N SER A 310 17.81 -15.95 1.23
CA SER A 310 18.05 -17.02 2.18
C SER A 310 16.74 -17.72 2.59
N LEU A 311 16.80 -19.03 2.90
CA LEU A 311 15.64 -19.82 3.30
C LEU A 311 14.88 -19.24 4.50
N ARG A 312 15.57 -18.55 5.43
CA ARG A 312 14.93 -17.87 6.57
C ARG A 312 14.02 -16.72 6.12
N VAL A 313 14.50 -15.91 5.20
CA VAL A 313 13.74 -14.78 4.63
C VAL A 313 12.64 -15.32 3.70
N GLU A 314 12.88 -16.44 3.02
CA GLU A 314 11.88 -17.12 2.20
C GLU A 314 10.68 -17.59 3.06
N ILE A 315 10.95 -18.24 4.20
CA ILE A 315 9.91 -18.64 5.16
C ILE A 315 9.18 -17.42 5.72
N LEU A 316 9.89 -16.36 6.09
CA LEU A 316 9.27 -15.16 6.64
C LEU A 316 8.38 -14.44 5.63
N ALA A 317 8.80 -14.37 4.36
CA ALA A 317 8.00 -13.80 3.28
C ALA A 317 6.77 -14.67 2.97
N SER A 318 6.91 -16.00 2.99
CA SER A 318 5.77 -16.93 2.85
C SER A 318 4.78 -16.77 4.00
N LEU A 319 5.25 -16.62 5.24
CA LEU A 319 4.40 -16.37 6.40
C LEU A 319 3.65 -15.04 6.27
N ALA A 320 4.34 -13.98 5.85
CA ALA A 320 3.72 -12.67 5.59
C ALA A 320 2.64 -12.77 4.50
N PHE A 321 2.90 -13.49 3.41
CA PHE A 321 1.89 -13.76 2.38
C PHE A 321 0.67 -14.48 2.97
N CYS A 322 0.87 -15.59 3.69
CA CYS A 322 -0.22 -16.34 4.32
C CYS A 322 -1.04 -15.47 5.28
N LEU A 323 -0.39 -14.62 6.09
CA LEU A 323 -1.06 -13.72 7.01
C LEU A 323 -1.92 -12.68 6.28
N THR A 324 -1.39 -12.06 5.23
CA THR A 324 -2.12 -11.06 4.45
C THR A 324 -3.32 -11.67 3.72
N LEU A 325 -3.16 -12.89 3.17
CA LEU A 325 -4.25 -13.64 2.57
C LEU A 325 -5.31 -14.05 3.60
N PHE A 326 -4.88 -14.49 4.79
CA PHE A 326 -5.77 -14.87 5.88
C PHE A 326 -6.64 -13.70 6.36
N ILE A 327 -6.05 -12.50 6.52
CA ILE A 327 -6.79 -11.29 6.88
C ILE A 327 -7.84 -10.96 5.80
N ASN A 328 -7.47 -11.04 4.51
CA ASN A 328 -8.43 -10.82 3.43
C ASN A 328 -9.59 -11.83 3.45
N ILE A 329 -9.31 -13.10 3.77
CA ILE A 329 -10.33 -14.16 3.88
C ILE A 329 -11.26 -13.90 5.06
N ILE A 330 -10.73 -13.55 6.24
CA ILE A 330 -11.55 -13.19 7.40
C ILE A 330 -12.45 -12.01 7.05
N PHE A 331 -11.89 -10.96 6.46
CA PHE A 331 -12.64 -9.79 6.06
C PHE A 331 -13.75 -10.13 5.04
N ALA A 332 -13.46 -10.98 4.05
CA ALA A 332 -14.46 -11.44 3.08
C ALA A 332 -15.58 -12.26 3.75
N ALA A 333 -15.22 -13.14 4.69
CA ALA A 333 -16.18 -13.95 5.44
C ALA A 333 -17.08 -13.07 6.31
N GLU A 334 -16.51 -12.07 6.98
CA GLU A 334 -17.25 -11.12 7.81
C GLU A 334 -18.21 -10.27 6.97
N ILE A 335 -17.79 -9.77 5.81
CA ILE A 335 -18.71 -9.05 4.92
C ILE A 335 -19.86 -9.94 4.44
N LEU A 336 -19.59 -11.22 4.14
CA LEU A 336 -20.57 -12.11 3.53
C LEU A 336 -21.56 -12.72 4.53
N PHE A 337 -21.09 -13.02 5.75
CA PHE A 337 -21.83 -13.79 6.76
C PHE A 337 -21.85 -13.14 8.14
N GLY A 338 -21.10 -12.07 8.35
CA GLY A 338 -21.01 -11.39 9.64
C GLY A 338 -22.24 -10.56 9.96
N ASP A 339 -22.45 -10.40 11.27
CA ASP A 339 -23.52 -9.58 11.86
C ASP A 339 -22.92 -8.38 12.64
N SER A 340 -21.66 -8.01 12.38
CA SER A 340 -20.99 -6.88 13.04
C SER A 340 -21.63 -5.53 12.69
N ASP A 341 -21.50 -4.56 13.59
CA ASP A 341 -22.12 -3.23 13.41
C ASP A 341 -21.70 -2.54 12.11
N TRP A 342 -20.42 -2.65 11.74
CA TRP A 342 -19.91 -2.07 10.51
C TRP A 342 -20.45 -2.79 9.26
N THR A 343 -20.63 -4.11 9.29
CA THR A 343 -21.21 -4.85 8.15
C THR A 343 -22.68 -4.54 7.97
N ASN A 344 -23.43 -4.40 9.07
CA ASN A 344 -24.83 -3.99 9.04
C ASN A 344 -25.00 -2.56 8.52
N SER A 345 -24.14 -1.63 8.95
CA SER A 345 -24.09 -0.26 8.40
C SER A 345 -23.83 -0.25 6.89
N LEU A 346 -22.90 -1.08 6.41
CA LEU A 346 -22.61 -1.26 4.99
C LEU A 346 -23.74 -1.94 4.19
N LYS A 347 -24.51 -2.83 4.81
CA LYS A 347 -25.62 -3.59 4.19
C LYS A 347 -26.88 -2.75 4.05
N GLY A 348 -27.02 -1.71 4.87
CA GLY A 348 -27.90 -0.56 4.68
C GLY A 348 -29.05 -0.47 5.67
N ASN A 349 -29.13 0.69 6.35
CA ASN A 349 -30.39 1.35 6.66
C ASN A 349 -30.74 2.27 5.48
N THR A 350 -32.01 2.32 5.11
CA THR A 350 -32.56 2.85 3.84
C THR A 350 -32.43 4.38 3.65
N GLU A 351 -31.71 5.09 4.53
CA GLU A 351 -31.74 6.55 4.62
C GLU A 351 -30.41 7.25 4.26
N THR A 352 -29.27 6.55 4.23
CA THR A 352 -27.99 7.14 3.82
C THR A 352 -27.56 6.64 2.43
N PRO A 353 -27.23 7.54 1.48
CA PRO A 353 -26.81 7.12 0.15
C PRO A 353 -25.45 6.41 0.22
N VAL A 354 -25.48 5.09 0.04
CA VAL A 354 -24.29 4.22 0.10
C VAL A 354 -23.36 4.53 -1.06
N LEU A 355 -22.13 4.96 -0.74
CA LEU A 355 -21.16 5.47 -1.71
C LEU A 355 -20.54 4.37 -2.60
N ILE A 356 -20.25 3.20 -2.02
CA ILE A 356 -19.83 2.01 -2.74
C ILE A 356 -20.78 0.88 -2.36
N PRO A 357 -21.54 0.31 -3.31
CA PRO A 357 -22.46 -0.77 -3.00
C PRO A 357 -21.72 -1.91 -2.32
N HIS A 358 -22.27 -2.42 -1.23
CA HIS A 358 -21.74 -3.58 -0.50
C HIS A 358 -21.40 -4.76 -1.43
N THR A 359 -22.21 -4.96 -2.47
CA THR A 359 -21.99 -5.97 -3.53
C THR A 359 -20.68 -5.79 -4.30
N VAL A 360 -20.27 -4.54 -4.56
CA VAL A 360 -18.99 -4.22 -5.21
C VAL A 360 -17.85 -4.60 -4.27
N LEU A 361 -17.95 -4.27 -2.98
CA LEU A 361 -16.90 -4.57 -2.01
C LEU A 361 -16.66 -6.08 -1.86
N ILE A 362 -17.75 -6.87 -1.82
CA ILE A 362 -17.69 -8.34 -1.86
C ILE A 362 -16.96 -8.82 -3.11
N LEU A 363 -17.39 -8.34 -4.29
CA LEU A 363 -16.83 -8.77 -5.55
C LEU A 363 -15.32 -8.48 -5.64
N MET A 364 -14.90 -7.30 -5.18
CA MET A 364 -13.49 -6.90 -5.16
C MET A 364 -12.67 -7.80 -4.24
N SER A 365 -13.17 -8.09 -3.04
CA SER A 365 -12.48 -8.96 -2.08
C SER A 365 -12.36 -10.40 -2.62
N CYS A 366 -13.46 -10.99 -3.09
CA CYS A 366 -13.48 -12.32 -3.67
C CYS A 366 -12.59 -12.44 -4.91
N ALA A 367 -12.66 -11.47 -5.82
CA ALA A 367 -11.82 -11.44 -7.02
C ALA A 367 -10.33 -11.34 -6.65
N SER A 368 -9.98 -10.54 -5.64
CA SER A 368 -8.59 -10.42 -5.20
C SER A 368 -8.06 -11.71 -4.56
N ILE A 369 -8.86 -12.37 -3.71
CA ILE A 369 -8.50 -13.66 -3.11
C ILE A 369 -8.32 -14.73 -4.20
N ALA A 370 -9.28 -14.83 -5.13
CA ALA A 370 -9.19 -15.78 -6.24
C ALA A 370 -7.96 -15.52 -7.12
N PHE A 371 -7.65 -14.26 -7.41
CA PHE A 371 -6.48 -13.89 -8.19
C PHE A 371 -5.17 -14.18 -7.45
N ALA A 372 -5.11 -13.93 -6.15
CA ALA A 372 -3.96 -14.28 -5.31
C ALA A 372 -3.72 -15.81 -5.26
N LEU A 373 -4.77 -16.61 -5.08
CA LEU A 373 -4.67 -18.07 -5.10
C LEU A 373 -4.25 -18.59 -6.48
N PHE A 374 -4.82 -18.03 -7.55
CA PHE A 374 -4.44 -18.37 -8.93
C PHE A 374 -2.95 -18.08 -9.19
N LEU A 375 -2.47 -16.91 -8.77
CA LEU A 375 -1.05 -16.55 -8.82
C LEU A 375 -0.18 -17.51 -7.99
N ALA A 376 -0.64 -17.88 -6.80
CA ALA A 376 0.08 -18.78 -5.90
C ALA A 376 0.18 -20.23 -6.41
N VAL A 377 -0.69 -20.66 -7.33
CA VAL A 377 -0.62 -21.98 -7.97
C VAL A 377 0.15 -21.93 -9.29
N THR A 378 0.08 -20.84 -10.04
CA THR A 378 0.68 -20.75 -11.38
C THR A 378 2.22 -20.68 -11.29
N PRO A 379 3.00 -21.68 -11.76
CA PRO A 379 4.46 -21.65 -11.65
C PRO A 379 5.09 -20.56 -12.53
N LEU A 380 6.31 -20.14 -12.18
CA LEU A 380 7.11 -19.26 -13.05
C LEU A 380 7.52 -20.00 -14.33
N LYS A 381 7.54 -19.29 -15.46
CA LYS A 381 8.00 -19.85 -16.74
C LYS A 381 9.46 -20.32 -16.67
N SER A 382 10.31 -19.60 -15.95
CA SER A 382 11.70 -20.00 -15.67
C SER A 382 11.81 -21.29 -14.86
N SER A 383 10.98 -21.48 -13.83
CA SER A 383 10.94 -22.72 -13.05
C SER A 383 10.45 -23.92 -13.86
N SER A 384 9.52 -23.68 -14.79
CA SER A 384 9.05 -24.72 -15.73
C SER A 384 10.18 -25.15 -16.68
N ARG A 385 10.98 -24.20 -17.17
CA ARG A 385 12.16 -24.49 -18.01
C ARG A 385 13.26 -25.23 -17.24
N GLU A 386 13.46 -24.93 -15.96
CA GLU A 386 14.41 -25.66 -15.11
C GLU A 386 13.99 -27.13 -14.95
N ALA A 387 12.69 -27.37 -14.70
CA ALA A 387 12.14 -28.72 -14.64
C ALA A 387 12.29 -29.47 -15.98
N GLU A 388 11.97 -28.83 -17.11
CA GLU A 388 12.16 -29.41 -18.46
C GLU A 388 13.64 -29.73 -18.75
N THR A 389 14.56 -28.84 -18.37
CA THR A 389 16.00 -29.04 -18.59
C THR A 389 16.55 -30.16 -17.69
N GLN A 390 16.08 -30.25 -16.44
CA GLN A 390 16.40 -31.36 -15.54
C GLN A 390 15.84 -32.69 -16.06
N GLU A 391 14.58 -32.75 -16.51
CA GLU A 391 14.00 -33.96 -17.10
C GLU A 391 14.74 -34.40 -18.37
N LEU A 392 15.11 -33.47 -19.25
CA LEU A 392 15.87 -33.77 -20.47
C LEU A 392 17.28 -34.30 -20.14
N SER A 393 17.94 -33.74 -19.12
CA SER A 393 19.25 -34.21 -18.66
C SER A 393 19.19 -35.61 -18.05
N VAL A 394 18.14 -35.90 -17.27
CA VAL A 394 17.89 -37.23 -16.68
C VAL A 394 17.53 -38.24 -17.76
N HIS A 395 16.76 -37.83 -18.78
CA HIS A 395 16.41 -38.71 -19.90
C HIS A 395 17.63 -39.05 -20.77
N SER A 396 18.46 -38.05 -21.10
CA SER A 396 19.73 -38.26 -21.81
C SER A 396 20.71 -39.15 -21.02
N GLN A 397 20.81 -38.99 -19.70
CA GLN A 397 21.59 -39.89 -18.85
C GLN A 397 21.02 -41.31 -18.74
N ARG A 398 19.73 -41.51 -19.03
CA ARG A 398 19.06 -42.81 -19.00
C ARG A 398 19.10 -43.54 -20.34
N GLU A 399 19.31 -42.83 -21.46
CA GLU A 399 19.55 -43.41 -22.79
C GLU A 399 21.03 -43.74 -23.04
N ALA A 400 21.96 -42.98 -22.44
CA ALA A 400 23.41 -43.25 -22.52
C ALA A 400 23.90 -44.64 -22.03
N PRO A 401 23.26 -45.33 -21.06
CA PRO A 401 23.71 -46.66 -20.61
C PRO A 401 23.46 -47.78 -21.64
N ASP A 402 22.45 -47.64 -22.50
CA ASP A 402 22.06 -48.69 -23.45
C ASP A 402 22.91 -48.70 -24.73
N GLU A 403 23.45 -47.56 -25.17
CA GLU A 403 24.37 -47.50 -26.32
C GLU A 403 25.77 -48.00 -25.99
N ILE A 404 26.23 -47.82 -24.74
CA ILE A 404 27.57 -48.29 -24.31
C ILE A 404 27.57 -49.82 -24.11
N GLN A 405 26.44 -50.44 -23.77
CA GLN A 405 26.34 -51.91 -23.68
C GLN A 405 26.23 -52.61 -25.05
N ARG A 406 25.71 -51.95 -26.11
CA ARG A 406 25.67 -52.55 -27.46
C ARG A 406 27.03 -52.59 -28.18
N TYR A 407 27.94 -51.67 -27.87
CA TYR A 407 29.29 -51.67 -28.47
C TYR A 407 30.31 -52.52 -27.70
N SER A 408 29.95 -53.07 -26.54
CA SER A 408 30.78 -53.99 -25.75
C SER A 408 30.62 -55.48 -26.14
N SER A 409 29.78 -55.78 -27.14
CA SER A 409 29.38 -57.16 -27.49
C SER A 409 29.71 -57.57 -28.93
N TYR A 410 30.71 -56.94 -29.57
CA TYR A 410 31.22 -57.32 -30.88
C TYR A 410 32.74 -57.49 -30.89
#